data_AF-A0A3N4YV69-F1
#
_entry.id   AF-A0A3N4YV69-F1
#
_cell.length_a   1.000
_cell.length_b   1.000
_cell.length_c   1.000
_cell.angle_alpha   90.00
_cell.angle_beta   90.00
_cell.angle_gamma   90.00
#
_symmetry.space_group_name_H-M   'P 1'
#
loop_
_entity.id
_entity.type
_entity.pdbx_description
1 polymer ?
#
loop_
_entity_poly.entity_id
_entity_poly.type
_entity_poly.pdbx_seq_one_letter_code
_entity_poly.pdbx_strand_id
1 'polypeptide(L)'
;MLSLMTAAVTALGWVGAVAGLVAYAMVSRGKWRPDSVIFQATNVSAASILMTVAAVNGVWPSAASNIAAIAIGANALFVVARARGRKARGSGTPSATPVVQAESAVRATFR
;
A
#
# COMPACT_ATOMS: atom_id res chain seq x y z
N MET A 1 -21.15 -4.24 31.18
CA MET A 1 -20.90 -3.40 29.97
C MET A 1 -19.42 -3.16 29.74
N LEU A 2 -18.67 -2.66 30.75
CA LEU A 2 -17.22 -2.43 30.65
C LEU A 2 -16.42 -3.70 30.28
N SER A 3 -16.77 -4.85 30.88
CA SER A 3 -16.13 -6.15 30.63
C SER A 3 -16.25 -6.65 29.19
N LEU A 4 -17.41 -6.43 28.54
CA LEU A 4 -17.64 -6.84 27.15
C LEU A 4 -16.85 -5.97 26.17
N MET A 5 -16.77 -4.66 26.44
CA MET A 5 -15.98 -3.73 25.64
C MET A 5 -14.48 -4.08 25.68
N THR A 6 -13.95 -4.36 26.88
CA THR A 6 -12.55 -4.79 27.01
C THR A 6 -12.30 -6.12 26.30
N ALA A 7 -13.20 -7.10 26.44
CA ALA A 7 -13.07 -8.38 25.74
C ALA A 7 -13.07 -8.22 24.21
N ALA A 8 -13.95 -7.38 23.67
CA ALA A 8 -13.99 -7.08 22.24
C ALA A 8 -12.70 -6.40 21.76
N VAL A 9 -12.20 -5.42 22.52
CA VAL A 9 -10.92 -4.74 22.22
C VAL A 9 -9.75 -5.72 22.27
N THR A 10 -9.69 -6.61 23.26
CA THR A 10 -8.65 -7.63 23.35
C THR A 10 -8.72 -8.63 22.19
N ALA A 11 -9.91 -9.12 21.84
CA ALA A 11 -10.08 -10.02 20.71
C ALA A 11 -9.66 -9.36 19.38
N LEU A 12 -10.08 -8.11 19.15
CA LEU A 12 -9.63 -7.31 18.00
C LEU A 12 -8.11 -7.13 18.01
N GLY A 13 -7.52 -6.81 19.17
CA GLY A 13 -6.06 -6.67 19.33
C GLY A 13 -5.29 -7.92 18.90
N TRP A 14 -5.74 -9.10 19.32
CA TRP A 14 -5.13 -10.37 18.89
C TRP A 14 -5.29 -10.62 17.39
N VAL A 15 -6.45 -10.29 16.81
CA VAL A 15 -6.65 -10.39 15.35
C VAL A 15 -5.67 -9.47 14.61
N GLY A 16 -5.52 -8.23 15.06
CA GLY A 16 -4.56 -7.27 14.51
C GLY A 16 -3.11 -7.75 14.61
N ALA A 17 -2.73 -8.28 15.78
CA ALA A 17 -1.40 -8.84 16.01
C ALA A 17 -1.09 -10.02 15.06
N VAL A 18 -2.01 -10.97 14.95
CA VAL A 18 -1.86 -12.13 14.06
C VAL A 18 -1.77 -11.68 12.60
N ALA A 19 -2.63 -10.75 12.18
CA ALA A 19 -2.59 -10.21 10.82
C ALA A 19 -1.25 -9.53 10.50
N GLY A 20 -0.72 -8.72 11.44
CA GLY A 20 0.59 -8.09 11.31
C GLY A 20 1.73 -9.12 11.23
N LEU A 21 1.71 -10.15 12.07
CA LEU A 21 2.70 -11.23 12.03
C LEU A 21 2.65 -12.00 10.71
N VAL A 22 1.45 -12.33 10.21
CA VAL A 22 1.30 -13.01 8.91
C VAL A 22 1.84 -12.14 7.78
N ALA A 23 1.53 -10.84 7.78
CA ALA A 23 2.04 -9.91 6.78
C ALA A 23 3.58 -9.85 6.80
N TYR A 24 4.17 -9.74 7.99
CA TYR A 24 5.61 -9.72 8.17
C TYR A 24 6.25 -11.05 7.73
N ALA A 25 5.69 -12.18 8.16
CA ALA A 25 6.18 -13.50 7.78
C ALA A 25 6.12 -13.73 6.26
N MET A 26 5.09 -13.23 5.57
CA MET A 26 4.98 -13.31 4.11
C MET A 26 6.04 -12.45 3.41
N VAL A 27 6.39 -11.30 3.97
CA VAL A 27 7.52 -10.49 3.49
C VAL A 27 8.86 -11.18 3.74
N SER A 28 9.10 -11.70 4.95
CA SER A 28 10.34 -12.42 5.29
C SER A 28 10.55 -13.68 4.45
N ARG A 29 9.46 -14.35 4.05
CA ARG A 29 9.49 -15.51 3.14
C ARG A 29 9.64 -15.12 1.66
N GLY A 30 9.78 -13.83 1.34
CA GLY A 30 9.87 -13.33 -0.03
C GLY A 30 8.59 -13.49 -0.85
N LYS A 31 7.47 -13.91 -0.24
CA LYS A 31 6.19 -14.08 -0.94
C LYS A 31 5.53 -12.74 -1.24
N TRP A 32 5.65 -11.79 -0.32
CA TRP A 32 5.16 -10.42 -0.50
C TRP A 32 6.33 -9.46 -0.58
N ARG A 33 6.23 -8.46 -1.46
CA ARG A 33 7.20 -7.37 -1.48
C ARG A 33 6.81 -6.31 -0.44
N PRO A 34 7.77 -5.66 0.24
CA PRO A 34 7.50 -4.57 1.19
C PRO A 34 6.81 -3.36 0.56
N ASP A 35 6.98 -3.16 -0.76
CA ASP A 35 6.32 -2.09 -1.53
C ASP A 35 4.96 -2.51 -2.11
N SER A 36 4.50 -3.74 -1.82
CA SER A 36 3.24 -4.23 -2.36
C SER A 36 2.03 -3.62 -1.65
N VAL A 37 0.99 -3.32 -2.42
CA VAL A 37 -0.29 -2.78 -1.91
C VAL A 37 -0.93 -3.72 -0.89
N ILE A 38 -0.84 -5.05 -1.12
CA ILE A 38 -1.40 -6.05 -0.21
C ILE A 38 -0.70 -5.97 1.15
N PHE A 39 0.63 -5.96 1.17
CA PHE A 39 1.39 -5.83 2.42
C PHE A 39 1.07 -4.52 3.13
N GLN A 40 1.12 -3.38 2.43
CA GLN A 40 0.92 -2.08 3.05
C GLN A 40 -0.51 -1.89 3.56
N ALA A 41 -1.52 -2.41 2.85
CA ALA A 41 -2.91 -2.40 3.33
C ALA A 41 -3.06 -3.26 4.59
N THR A 42 -2.54 -4.49 4.59
CA THR A 42 -2.59 -5.36 5.77
C THR A 42 -1.85 -4.76 6.96
N ASN A 43 -0.68 -4.15 6.74
CA ASN A 43 0.12 -3.51 7.78
C ASN A 43 -0.60 -2.31 8.39
N VAL A 44 -1.20 -1.44 7.58
CA VAL A 44 -1.99 -0.30 8.06
C VAL A 44 -3.20 -0.77 8.86
N SER A 45 -3.92 -1.79 8.39
CA SER A 45 -5.06 -2.36 9.11
C SER A 45 -4.66 -2.95 10.47
N ALA A 46 -3.60 -3.77 10.50
CA ALA A 46 -3.08 -4.37 11.72
C ALA A 46 -2.64 -3.29 12.73
N ALA A 47 -1.86 -2.30 12.27
CA ALA A 47 -1.39 -1.21 13.10
C ALA A 47 -2.54 -0.34 13.64
N SER A 48 -3.59 -0.10 12.85
CA SER A 48 -4.77 0.65 13.29
C SER A 48 -5.49 -0.05 14.45
N ILE A 49 -5.67 -1.37 14.35
CA ILE A 49 -6.30 -2.17 15.40
C ILE A 49 -5.43 -2.16 16.68
N LEU A 50 -4.12 -2.37 16.55
CA LEU A 50 -3.19 -2.37 17.67
C LEU A 50 -3.05 -1.00 18.34
N MET A 51 -3.11 0.09 17.56
CA MET A 51 -3.16 1.44 18.08
C MET A 51 -4.39 1.64 18.97
N THR A 52 -5.58 1.22 18.52
CA THR A 52 -6.81 1.33 19.32
C THR A 52 -6.68 0.57 20.63
N VAL A 53 -6.15 -0.66 20.60
CA VAL A 53 -5.93 -1.47 21.81
C VAL A 53 -4.95 -0.78 22.75
N ALA A 54 -3.83 -0.29 22.24
CA ALA A 54 -2.81 0.37 23.03
C ALA A 54 -3.34 1.66 23.68
N ALA A 55 -4.10 2.47 22.93
CA ALA A 55 -4.70 3.71 23.42
C ALA A 55 -5.71 3.44 24.55
N VAL A 56 -6.59 2.45 24.39
CA VAL A 56 -7.57 2.06 25.41
C VAL A 56 -6.91 1.57 26.70
N ASN A 57 -5.77 0.89 26.61
CA ASN A 57 -5.05 0.37 27.77
C ASN A 57 -3.99 1.36 28.33
N GLY A 58 -3.90 2.59 27.80
CA GLY A 58 -2.91 3.58 28.25
C GLY A 58 -1.45 3.25 27.91
N VAL A 59 -1.21 2.33 26.97
CA VAL A 59 0.12 1.88 26.55
C VAL A 59 0.67 2.81 25.46
N TRP A 60 1.04 4.04 25.86
CA TRP A 60 1.45 5.11 24.93
C TRP A 60 2.62 4.77 24.00
N PRO A 61 3.69 4.06 24.41
CA PRO A 61 4.77 3.67 23.50
C PRO A 61 4.29 2.81 22.33
N SER A 62 3.38 1.87 22.59
CA SER A 62 2.78 1.01 21.57
C SER A 62 1.82 1.81 20.67
N ALA A 63 1.06 2.75 21.23
CA ALA A 63 0.20 3.61 20.42
C ALA A 63 1.04 4.45 19.44
N ALA A 64 2.13 5.06 19.91
CA ALA A 64 3.03 5.87 19.09
C ALA A 64 3.70 5.07 17.96
N SER A 65 4.17 3.84 18.24
CA SER A 65 4.78 3.00 17.22
C SER A 65 3.80 2.58 16.13
N ASN A 66 2.55 2.28 16.51
CA ASN A 66 1.51 1.92 15.55
C ASN A 66 1.09 3.13 14.70
N ILE A 67 1.04 4.34 15.26
CA ILE A 67 0.83 5.59 14.49
C ILE A 67 1.92 5.73 13.42
N ALA A 68 3.20 5.52 13.79
CA ALA A 68 4.29 5.58 12.83
C ALA A 68 4.14 4.53 11.72
N ALA A 69 3.77 3.30 12.07
CA ALA A 69 3.52 2.24 11.09
C ALA A 69 2.37 2.57 10.12
N ILE A 70 1.28 3.14 10.63
CA ILE A 70 0.15 3.62 9.82
C ILE A 70 0.62 4.72 8.86
N ALA A 71 1.38 5.71 9.34
CA ALA A 71 1.87 6.81 8.52
C ALA A 71 2.78 6.32 7.37
N ILE A 72 3.70 5.40 7.67
CA ILE A 72 4.60 4.78 6.68
C ILE A 72 3.79 4.01 5.63
N GLY A 73 2.86 3.16 6.06
CA GLY A 73 2.07 2.36 5.14
C GLY A 73 1.10 3.18 4.29
N ALA A 74 0.47 4.20 4.87
CA ALA A 74 -0.38 5.13 4.14
C ALA A 74 0.41 5.92 3.08
N ASN A 75 1.63 6.37 3.40
CA ASN A 75 2.51 7.01 2.44
C ASN A 75 2.85 6.07 1.27
N ALA A 76 3.23 4.83 1.55
CA ALA A 76 3.52 3.84 0.52
C ALA A 76 2.32 3.59 -0.40
N LEU A 77 1.12 3.44 0.16
CA LEU A 77 -0.12 3.30 -0.62
C LEU A 77 -0.39 4.53 -1.50
N PHE A 78 -0.22 5.74 -0.96
CA PHE A 78 -0.39 6.99 -1.70
C PHE A 78 0.58 7.11 -2.88
N VAL A 79 1.85 6.77 -2.69
CA VAL A 79 2.86 6.78 -3.75
C VAL A 79 2.48 5.83 -4.89
N VAL A 80 2.06 4.60 -4.55
CA VAL A 80 1.62 3.61 -5.55
C VAL A 80 0.37 4.08 -6.30
N ALA A 81 -0.63 4.64 -5.59
CA ALA A 81 -1.84 5.18 -6.21
C ALA A 81 -1.52 6.31 -7.21
N ARG A 82 -0.60 7.22 -6.83
CA ARG A 82 -0.17 8.33 -7.69
C ARG A 82 0.59 7.85 -8.92
N ALA A 83 1.45 6.83 -8.79
CA ALA A 83 2.17 6.24 -9.90
C ALA A 83 1.21 5.62 -10.94
N ARG A 84 0.17 4.92 -10.47
CA ARG A 84 -0.89 4.35 -11.33
C ARG A 84 -1.68 5.43 -12.07
N GLY A 85 -2.05 6.52 -11.38
CA GLY A 85 -2.75 7.65 -11.98
C GLY A 85 -1.95 8.37 -13.08
N ARG A 86 -0.61 8.47 -12.92
CA ARG A 86 0.28 9.01 -13.97
C ARG A 86 0.34 8.10 -15.20
N LYS A 87 0.45 6.78 -15.00
CA LYS A 87 0.49 5.81 -16.11
C LYS A 87 -0.81 5.83 -16.92
N ALA A 88 -1.96 5.92 -16.25
CA ALA A 88 -3.28 6.03 -16.90
C ALA A 88 -3.47 7.33 -17.70
N ARG A 89 -2.81 8.43 -17.28
CA ARG A 89 -2.85 9.73 -18.00
C ARG A 89 -1.83 9.80 -19.13
N GLY A 90 -0.70 9.10 -19.03
CA GLY A 90 0.34 9.06 -20.07
C GLY A 90 0.00 8.17 -21.28
N SER A 91 -0.97 7.27 -21.15
CA SER A 91 -1.49 6.47 -22.27
C SER A 91 -2.49 7.21 -23.16
N GLY A 92 -2.75 8.50 -22.89
CA GLY A 92 -3.70 9.35 -23.63
C GLY A 92 -3.09 10.25 -24.71
N THR A 93 -1.79 10.14 -25.02
CA THR A 93 -1.19 10.92 -26.11
C THR A 93 -1.48 10.22 -27.45
N PRO A 94 -2.19 10.85 -28.41
CA PRO A 94 -2.33 10.30 -29.76
C PRO A 94 -0.94 10.10 -30.35
N SER A 95 -0.67 8.92 -30.89
CA SER A 95 0.53 8.63 -31.68
C SER A 95 0.55 9.50 -32.94
N ALA A 96 0.96 10.76 -32.79
CA ALA A 96 1.28 11.63 -33.91
C ALA A 96 2.78 11.49 -34.18
N THR A 97 3.15 10.47 -34.96
CA THR A 97 4.39 10.54 -35.75
C THR A 97 4.19 9.86 -37.11
N PRO A 98 3.55 10.54 -38.09
CA PRO A 98 3.59 10.09 -39.48
C PRO A 98 4.82 10.59 -40.24
N VAL A 99 5.72 11.38 -39.61
CA VAL A 99 6.80 12.06 -40.34
C VAL A 99 7.93 11.11 -40.76
N VAL A 100 8.25 10.07 -39.98
CA VAL A 100 9.33 9.14 -40.32
C VAL A 100 8.91 8.13 -41.41
N GLN A 101 7.63 7.81 -41.52
CA GLN A 101 7.14 6.87 -42.53
C GLN A 101 7.00 7.53 -43.92
N ALA A 102 6.70 8.83 -43.98
CA ALA A 102 6.65 9.60 -45.22
C ALA A 102 8.02 9.69 -45.92
N GLU A 103 9.11 9.92 -45.19
CA GLU A 103 10.46 9.98 -45.78
C GLU A 103 10.92 8.63 -46.36
N SER A 104 10.54 7.52 -45.71
CA SER A 104 10.88 6.18 -46.20
C SER A 104 10.12 5.80 -47.47
N ALA A 105 8.86 6.23 -47.60
CA ALA A 105 8.04 6.00 -48.78
C ALA A 105 8.51 6.84 -49.98
N VAL A 106 8.91 8.09 -49.75
CA VAL A 106 9.47 8.96 -50.80
C VAL A 106 10.78 8.40 -51.33
N ARG A 107 11.69 7.92 -50.46
CA ARG A 107 12.96 7.30 -50.90
C ARG A 107 12.78 5.99 -51.67
N ALA A 108 11.67 5.27 -51.47
CA ALA A 108 11.39 4.03 -52.18
C ALA A 108 10.83 4.28 -53.59
N THR A 109 10.08 5.37 -53.80
CA THR A 109 9.50 5.73 -55.10
C THR A 109 10.53 6.31 -56.09
N PHE A 110 11.65 6.84 -55.61
CA PHE A 110 12.72 7.43 -56.44
C PHE A 110 13.93 6.49 -56.67
N ARG A 111 13.77 5.17 -56.46
CA ARG A 111 14.73 4.13 -56.86
C ARG A 111 14.17 3.32 -58.01
#